data_AF-A0A969WTY8-F1
#
_entry.id   AF-A0A969WTY8-F1
#
_cell.length_a   1.000
_cell.length_b   1.000
_cell.length_c   1.000
_cell.angle_alpha   90.00
_cell.angle_beta   90.00
_cell.angle_gamma   90.00
#
_symmetry.space_group_name_H-M   'P 1'
#
loop_
_entity.id
_entity.type
_entity.pdbx_description
1 polymer ?
#
loop_
_entity_poly.entity_id
_entity_poly.type
_entity_poly.pdbx_seq_one_letter_code
_entity_poly.pdbx_strand_id
1 'polypeptide(L)'
;MPKITIIRPSEWVNQTKQIAIFIDGEKAGSIGIDQAMHFELSAGKHKVELRNRWCGGSKPLVINLSKSGDRVFEISSNQYTLLIVPFLLVIASILYHGAVSLLGLEPPFLYDLLGLGLVYLSLFIPFYSRHYMRLKEMEPDAFKKATKGKHVSLAKNAMKCDEKDMATFKKTSNL
;
A
#
# COMPACT_ATOMS: atom_id res chain seq x y z
N MET A 1 -20.60 -17.20 5.53
CA MET A 1 -20.49 -15.73 5.48
C MET A 1 -19.58 -15.39 4.30
N PRO A 2 -19.82 -14.34 3.50
CA PRO A 2 -18.91 -13.97 2.42
C PRO A 2 -17.54 -13.57 2.97
N LYS A 3 -16.48 -13.96 2.25
CA LYS A 3 -15.10 -13.73 2.66
C LYS A 3 -14.43 -12.72 1.73
N ILE A 4 -13.74 -11.74 2.33
CA ILE A 4 -12.81 -10.88 1.60
C ILE A 4 -11.38 -11.23 1.95
N THR A 5 -10.57 -11.36 0.91
CA THR A 5 -9.14 -11.60 1.03
C THR A 5 -8.38 -10.37 0.55
N ILE A 6 -7.59 -9.77 1.43
CA ILE A 6 -6.74 -8.63 1.11
C ILE A 6 -5.29 -9.11 1.08
N ILE A 7 -4.61 -8.89 -0.05
CA ILE A 7 -3.25 -9.37 -0.29
C ILE A 7 -2.35 -8.17 -0.46
N ARG A 8 -1.17 -8.26 0.14
CA ARG A 8 -0.10 -7.30 -0.09
C ARG A 8 1.10 -7.97 -0.77
N PRO A 9 1.37 -7.65 -2.03
CA PRO A 9 2.55 -8.17 -2.74
C PRO A 9 3.84 -7.54 -2.20
N SER A 10 4.97 -8.19 -2.49
CA SER A 10 6.30 -7.69 -2.20
C SER A 10 6.58 -6.42 -3.01
N GLU A 11 6.70 -5.29 -2.32
CA GLU A 11 7.10 -4.02 -2.92
C GLU A 11 8.34 -3.50 -2.20
N TRP A 12 9.45 -3.40 -2.93
CA TRP A 12 10.73 -2.95 -2.40
C TRP A 12 10.66 -1.55 -1.76
N VAL A 13 9.89 -0.64 -2.35
CA VAL A 13 9.76 0.75 -1.89
C VAL A 13 9.02 0.86 -0.55
N ASN A 14 8.23 -0.15 -0.14
CA ASN A 14 7.41 -0.08 1.08
C ASN A 14 7.61 -1.24 2.06
N GLN A 15 8.72 -1.98 1.97
CA GLN A 15 8.94 -3.20 2.77
C GLN A 15 8.71 -3.04 4.28
N THR A 16 9.09 -1.89 4.85
CA THR A 16 9.06 -1.64 6.29
C THR A 16 7.71 -1.14 6.83
N LYS A 17 6.75 -0.81 5.97
CA LYS A 17 5.48 -0.22 6.42
C LYS A 17 4.46 -1.30 6.74
N GLN A 18 3.88 -1.29 7.94
CA GLN A 18 2.61 -1.99 8.19
C GLN A 18 1.46 -1.10 7.75
N ILE A 19 0.46 -1.70 7.09
CA ILE A 19 -0.75 -1.00 6.63
C ILE A 19 -1.91 -1.47 7.49
N ALA A 20 -2.58 -0.55 8.18
CA ALA A 20 -3.78 -0.85 8.93
C ALA A 20 -4.99 -0.93 7.98
N ILE A 21 -5.83 -1.94 8.18
CA ILE A 21 -7.04 -2.18 7.41
C ILE A 21 -8.22 -1.76 8.28
N PHE A 22 -9.07 -0.91 7.73
CA PHE A 22 -10.30 -0.44 8.34
C PHE A 22 -11.50 -0.93 7.52
N ILE A 23 -12.51 -1.47 8.20
CA ILE A 23 -13.77 -1.90 7.60
C ILE A 23 -14.88 -1.17 8.35
N ASP A 24 -15.74 -0.46 7.61
CA ASP A 24 -16.84 0.36 8.15
C ASP A 24 -16.41 1.39 9.20
N GLY A 25 -15.14 1.82 9.13
CA GLY A 25 -14.55 2.79 10.05
C GLY A 25 -13.86 2.17 11.27
N GLU A 26 -14.01 0.86 11.50
CA GLU A 26 -13.36 0.14 12.58
C GLU A 26 -12.07 -0.54 12.10
N LYS A 27 -11.05 -0.59 12.97
CA LYS A 27 -9.78 -1.22 12.64
C LYS A 27 -9.93 -2.74 12.68
N ALA A 28 -10.02 -3.37 11.51
CA ALA A 28 -10.14 -4.82 11.36
C ALA A 28 -8.80 -5.55 11.54
N GLY A 29 -7.68 -4.91 11.17
CA GLY A 29 -6.36 -5.53 11.31
C GLY A 29 -5.21 -4.71 10.75
N SER A 30 -4.06 -5.35 10.59
CA SER A 30 -2.88 -4.77 9.94
C SER A 30 -2.16 -5.81 9.10
N ILE A 31 -1.72 -5.43 7.90
CA ILE A 31 -1.06 -6.31 6.94
C ILE A 31 0.39 -5.87 6.67
N GLY A 32 1.32 -6.81 6.87
CA GLY A 32 2.73 -6.70 6.54
C GLY A 32 3.01 -7.05 5.07
N ILE A 33 4.28 -7.01 4.68
CA ILE A 33 4.69 -7.36 3.31
C ILE A 33 4.54 -8.86 3.08
N ASP A 34 4.18 -9.25 1.86
CA ASP A 34 3.99 -10.67 1.49
C ASP A 34 3.08 -11.38 2.49
N GLN A 35 1.95 -10.74 2.81
CA GLN A 35 0.92 -11.30 3.66
C GLN A 35 -0.43 -11.22 2.96
N ALA A 36 -1.30 -12.16 3.31
CA ALA A 36 -2.70 -12.16 2.97
C ALA A 36 -3.50 -12.18 4.27
N MET A 37 -4.53 -11.36 4.34
CA MET A 37 -5.47 -11.31 5.45
C MET A 37 -6.86 -11.65 4.95
N HIS A 38 -7.60 -12.39 5.76
CA HIS A 38 -8.95 -12.82 5.45
C HIS A 38 -9.92 -12.24 6.47
N PHE A 39 -11.01 -11.67 5.99
CA PHE A 39 -12.07 -11.16 6.84
C PHE A 39 -13.40 -11.75 6.40
N GLU A 40 -14.14 -12.28 7.36
CA GLU A 40 -15.52 -12.70 7.16
C GLU A 40 -16.43 -11.51 7.45
N LEU A 41 -17.27 -11.17 6.48
CA LEU A 41 -18.19 -10.04 6.58
C LEU A 41 -19.63 -10.49 6.38
N SER A 42 -20.57 -9.67 6.85
CA SER A 42 -21.97 -9.82 6.49
C SER A 42 -22.19 -9.56 5.00
N ALA A 43 -23.28 -10.09 4.44
CA ALA A 43 -23.70 -9.68 3.11
C ALA A 43 -24.23 -8.23 3.16
N GLY A 44 -23.84 -7.40 2.20
CA GLY A 44 -24.22 -5.99 2.17
C GLY A 44 -23.12 -5.05 1.66
N LYS A 45 -23.35 -3.75 1.85
CA LYS A 45 -22.38 -2.71 1.50
C LYS A 45 -21.43 -2.51 2.66
N HIS A 46 -20.13 -2.62 2.37
CA HIS A 46 -19.06 -2.38 3.33
C HIS A 46 -18.08 -1.37 2.78
N LYS A 47 -17.48 -0.56 3.66
CA LYS A 47 -16.50 0.46 3.32
C LYS A 47 -15.12 0.00 3.79
N VAL A 48 -14.21 -0.22 2.85
CA VAL A 48 -12.84 -0.67 3.15
C VAL A 48 -11.86 0.49 2.93
N GLU A 49 -11.03 0.75 3.94
CA GLU A 49 -10.01 1.81 3.93
C GLU A 49 -8.66 1.25 4.40
N LEU A 50 -7.58 1.64 3.73
CA LEU A 50 -6.23 1.41 4.21
C LEU A 50 -5.73 2.67 4.87
N ARG A 51 -5.08 2.55 6.02
CA ARG A 51 -4.40 3.68 6.67
C ARG A 51 -2.98 3.28 7.01
N ASN A 52 -2.06 4.22 6.81
CA ASN A 52 -0.70 4.07 7.32
C ASN A 52 -0.59 4.76 8.69
N ARG A 53 0.52 4.56 9.40
CA ARG A 53 0.78 5.24 10.68
C ARG A 53 1.04 6.75 10.51
N TRP A 54 1.37 7.22 9.30
CA TRP A 54 1.88 8.57 9.06
C TRP A 54 1.00 9.30 8.04
N CYS A 55 -0.03 9.97 8.56
CA CYS A 55 -0.92 10.93 7.88
C CYS A 55 -1.26 10.59 6.41
N GLY A 56 -1.54 9.32 6.12
CA GLY A 56 -1.87 8.84 4.79
C GLY A 56 -2.76 7.60 4.81
N GLY A 57 -3.40 7.32 3.69
CA GLY A 57 -4.31 6.19 3.56
C GLY A 57 -4.93 6.11 2.17
N SER A 58 -5.54 4.98 1.83
CA SER A 58 -6.26 4.87 0.55
C SER A 58 -7.54 5.71 0.59
N LYS A 59 -8.07 6.02 -0.59
CA LYS A 59 -9.48 6.38 -0.70
C LYS A 59 -10.35 5.21 -0.22
N PRO A 60 -11.49 5.49 0.43
CA PRO A 60 -12.42 4.44 0.78
C PRO A 60 -12.96 3.74 -0.44
N LEU A 61 -12.93 2.42 -0.43
CA LEU A 61 -13.53 1.58 -1.44
C LEU A 61 -14.83 1.01 -0.87
N VAL A 62 -15.95 1.31 -1.54
CA VAL A 62 -17.25 0.72 -1.18
C VAL A 62 -17.40 -0.58 -1.96
N ILE A 63 -17.52 -1.69 -1.23
CA ILE A 63 -17.72 -3.02 -1.79
C ILE A 63 -19.13 -3.50 -1.47
N ASN A 64 -19.74 -4.25 -2.39
CA ASN A 64 -21.04 -4.87 -2.18
C ASN A 64 -20.89 -6.39 -2.22
N LEU A 65 -21.02 -7.04 -1.07
CA LEU A 65 -20.87 -8.47 -0.90
C LEU A 65 -22.23 -9.15 -1.02
N SER A 66 -22.36 -10.00 -2.05
CA SER A 66 -23.47 -10.94 -2.16
C SER A 66 -23.20 -12.17 -1.26
N LYS A 67 -24.25 -12.92 -0.90
CA LYS A 67 -24.17 -14.07 0.04
C LYS A 67 -23.18 -15.17 -0.37
N SER A 68 -22.74 -15.21 -1.63
CA SER A 68 -21.84 -16.25 -2.18
C SER A 68 -20.60 -15.69 -2.89
N GLY A 69 -20.36 -14.38 -2.81
CA GLY A 69 -19.29 -13.72 -3.56
C GLY A 69 -18.05 -13.50 -2.71
N ASP A 70 -17.15 -14.47 -2.68
CA ASP A 70 -15.80 -14.24 -2.16
C ASP A 70 -15.06 -13.26 -3.08
N ARG A 71 -14.45 -12.23 -2.51
CA ARG A 71 -13.71 -11.22 -3.28
C ARG A 71 -12.27 -11.14 -2.83
N VAL A 72 -11.38 -10.97 -3.80
CA VAL A 72 -9.95 -10.84 -3.57
C VAL A 72 -9.52 -9.43 -3.98
N PHE A 73 -8.80 -8.77 -3.08
CA PHE A 73 -8.25 -7.44 -3.29
C PHE A 73 -6.74 -7.47 -3.17
N GLU A 74 -6.07 -6.79 -4.09
CA GLU A 74 -4.63 -6.53 -4.01
C GLU A 74 -4.38 -5.08 -3.61
N ILE A 75 -3.49 -4.90 -2.65
CA ILE A 75 -2.93 -3.59 -2.32
C ILE A 75 -1.84 -3.28 -3.33
N SER A 76 -2.04 -2.24 -4.13
CA SER A 76 -1.04 -1.75 -5.08
C SER A 76 -0.55 -0.37 -4.67
N SER A 77 0.73 -0.11 -4.93
CA SER A 77 1.33 1.20 -4.69
C SER A 77 2.18 1.71 -5.85
N ASN A 78 2.26 3.04 -6.01
CA ASN A 78 2.94 3.65 -7.16
C ASN A 78 4.46 3.80 -6.92
N GLN A 79 5.21 2.76 -7.29
CA GLN A 79 6.64 2.57 -7.01
C GLN A 79 7.56 3.71 -7.50
N TYR A 80 7.17 4.46 -8.54
CA TYR A 80 8.06 5.45 -9.18
C TYR A 80 7.95 6.86 -8.62
N THR A 81 7.03 7.11 -7.70
CA THR A 81 6.83 8.45 -7.13
C THR A 81 8.11 8.99 -6.47
N LEU A 82 8.91 8.10 -5.86
CA LEU A 82 10.17 8.48 -5.22
C LEU A 82 11.23 8.95 -6.22
N LEU A 83 11.17 8.51 -7.48
CA LEU A 83 12.13 8.88 -8.53
C LEU A 83 11.85 10.25 -9.16
N ILE A 84 10.66 10.81 -8.97
CA ILE A 84 10.31 12.14 -9.49
C ILE A 84 11.19 13.21 -8.85
N VAL A 85 11.47 13.08 -7.55
CA VAL A 85 12.27 14.05 -6.78
C VAL A 85 13.71 14.19 -7.30
N PRO A 86 14.52 13.12 -7.43
CA PRO A 86 15.87 13.26 -7.97
C PRO A 86 15.87 13.74 -9.43
N PHE A 87 14.87 13.36 -10.24
CA PHE A 87 14.73 13.87 -11.61
C PHE A 87 14.53 15.39 -11.63
N LEU A 88 13.64 15.92 -10.79
CA LEU A 88 13.42 17.36 -10.68
C LEU A 88 14.66 18.11 -10.18
N LEU A 89 15.42 17.52 -9.25
CA LEU A 89 16.68 18.10 -8.78
C LEU A 89 17.74 18.17 -9.88
N VAL A 90 17.87 17.13 -10.71
CA VAL A 90 18.79 17.15 -11.86
C VAL A 90 18.39 18.22 -12.86
N ILE A 91 17.11 18.33 -13.19
CA ILE A 91 16.60 19.38 -14.08
C ILE A 91 16.89 20.77 -13.50
N ALA A 92 16.61 20.98 -12.21
CA ALA A 92 16.90 22.23 -11.52
C ALA A 92 18.40 22.57 -11.53
N SER A 93 19.27 21.57 -11.35
CA SER A 93 20.73 21.74 -11.41
C SER A 93 21.23 22.11 -12.81
N ILE A 94 20.64 21.53 -13.87
CA ILE A 94 20.99 21.89 -15.25
C ILE A 94 20.55 23.33 -15.54
N LEU A 95 19.32 23.69 -15.13
CA LEU A 95 18.81 25.06 -15.27
C LEU A 95 19.67 26.07 -14.50
N TYR A 96 20.16 25.71 -13.31
CA TYR A 96 21.11 26.52 -12.53
C TYR A 96 22.39 26.81 -13.32
N HIS A 97 23.08 25.76 -13.78
CA HIS A 97 24.35 25.93 -14.49
C HIS A 97 24.15 26.68 -15.81
N GLY A 98 23.03 26.48 -16.50
CA GLY A 98 22.66 27.25 -17.68
C GLY A 98 22.42 28.73 -17.38
N ALA A 99 21.65 29.04 -16.33
CA ALA A 99 21.33 30.41 -15.93
C ALA A 99 22.57 31.20 -15.51
N VAL A 100 23.46 30.62 -14.70
CA VAL A 100 24.70 31.28 -14.28
C VAL A 100 25.66 31.45 -15.45
N SER A 101 25.83 30.42 -16.29
CA SER A 101 26.84 30.44 -17.36
C SER A 101 26.42 31.24 -18.59
N LEU A 102 25.13 31.26 -18.95
CA LEU A 102 24.64 32.02 -20.12
C LEU A 102 24.09 33.40 -19.78
N LEU A 103 23.43 33.57 -18.63
CA LEU A 103 22.69 34.80 -18.31
C LEU A 103 23.38 35.69 -17.27
N GLY A 104 24.48 35.22 -16.65
CA GLY A 104 25.23 36.00 -15.65
C GLY A 104 24.43 36.34 -14.39
N LEU A 105 23.37 35.58 -14.08
CA LEU A 105 22.51 35.80 -12.92
C LEU A 105 23.26 35.47 -11.62
N GLU A 106 23.10 36.31 -10.59
CA GLU A 106 23.74 36.08 -9.31
C GLU A 106 23.12 34.90 -8.52
N PRO A 107 23.90 34.18 -7.69
CA PRO A 107 23.46 32.98 -6.97
C PRO A 107 22.31 33.11 -5.94
N PRO A 108 22.04 34.25 -5.26
CA PRO A 108 21.18 34.25 -4.08
C PRO A 108 19.71 33.94 -4.38
N PHE A 109 19.17 34.40 -5.52
CA PHE A 109 17.79 34.11 -5.93
C PHE A 109 17.48 32.61 -6.04
N LEU A 110 18.50 31.80 -6.35
CA LEU A 110 18.31 30.39 -6.64
C LEU A 110 18.27 29.52 -5.37
N TYR A 111 18.94 29.96 -4.30
CA TYR A 111 18.83 29.31 -2.99
C TYR A 111 17.43 29.46 -2.41
N ASP A 112 16.78 30.60 -2.62
CA ASP A 112 15.39 30.81 -2.23
C ASP A 112 14.44 29.88 -3.00
N LEU A 113 14.67 29.71 -4.32
CA LEU A 113 13.88 28.79 -5.15
C LEU A 113 14.09 27.32 -4.74
N LEU A 114 15.32 26.92 -4.45
CA LEU A 114 15.65 25.57 -3.98
C LEU A 114 15.01 25.30 -2.60
N GLY A 115 15.09 26.28 -1.70
CA GLY A 115 14.45 26.25 -0.39
C GLY A 115 12.93 26.10 -0.50
N LEU A 116 12.29 26.88 -1.39
CA LEU A 116 10.87 26.77 -1.67
C LEU A 116 10.49 25.39 -2.23
N GLY A 117 11.32 24.84 -3.12
CA GLY A 117 11.16 23.50 -3.67
C GLY A 117 11.23 22.41 -2.61
N LEU A 118 12.16 22.50 -1.66
CA LEU A 118 12.28 21.58 -0.53
C LEU A 118 11.07 21.66 0.41
N VAL A 119 10.59 22.86 0.71
CA VAL A 119 9.37 23.06 1.51
C VAL A 119 8.15 22.45 0.79
N TYR A 120 8.00 22.72 -0.50
CA TYR A 120 6.93 22.13 -1.32
C TYR A 120 6.98 20.60 -1.32
N LEU A 121 8.15 20.00 -1.51
CA LEU A 121 8.33 18.54 -1.45
C LEU A 121 7.95 17.97 -0.08
N SER A 122 8.33 18.66 0.99
CA SER A 122 8.01 18.26 2.37
C SER A 122 6.50 18.22 2.63
N LEU A 123 5.75 19.17 2.05
CA LEU A 123 4.29 19.21 2.10
C LEU A 123 3.61 18.25 1.12
N PHE A 124 4.25 17.97 -0.02
CA PHE A 124 3.72 17.09 -1.06
C PHE A 124 3.69 15.62 -0.64
N ILE A 125 4.73 15.15 0.06
CA ILE A 125 4.84 13.75 0.51
C ILE A 125 3.61 13.26 1.31
N PRO A 126 3.14 13.96 2.37
CA PRO A 126 1.97 13.52 3.12
C PRO A 126 0.69 13.56 2.29
N PHE A 127 0.50 14.57 1.43
CA PHE A 127 -0.71 14.69 0.60
C PHE A 127 -0.77 13.63 -0.49
N TYR A 128 0.35 13.37 -1.16
CA TYR A 128 0.44 12.37 -2.21
C TYR A 128 0.38 10.93 -1.66
N SER A 129 0.80 10.72 -0.41
CA SER A 129 0.67 9.42 0.27
C SER A 129 -0.79 8.92 0.32
N ARG A 130 -1.76 9.83 0.27
CA ARG A 130 -3.20 9.49 0.24
C ARG A 130 -3.69 8.93 -1.11
N HIS A 131 -2.96 9.22 -2.19
CA HIS A 131 -3.24 8.69 -3.53
C HIS A 131 -2.36 7.49 -3.90
N TYR A 132 -1.39 7.19 -3.03
CA TYR A 132 -0.33 6.22 -3.26
C TYR A 132 -0.81 4.77 -3.07
N MET A 133 -1.74 4.52 -2.15
CA MET A 133 -2.26 3.17 -1.88
C MET A 133 -3.63 2.99 -2.52
N ARG A 134 -3.77 1.94 -3.34
CA ARG A 134 -5.04 1.60 -4.00
C ARG A 134 -5.37 0.13 -3.77
N LEU A 135 -6.61 -0.14 -3.36
CA LEU A 135 -7.16 -1.49 -3.51
C LEU A 135 -7.59 -1.67 -4.97
N LYS A 136 -7.12 -2.75 -5.58
CA LYS A 136 -7.64 -3.24 -6.85
C LYS A 136 -8.34 -4.57 -6.61
N GLU A 137 -9.53 -4.72 -7.17
CA GLU A 137 -10.19 -6.02 -7.20
C GLU A 137 -9.44 -6.93 -8.18
N MET A 138 -9.13 -8.14 -7.73
CA MET A 138 -8.53 -9.17 -8.58
C MET A 138 -9.60 -10.14 -9.05
N GLU A 139 -9.50 -10.51 -10.32
CA GLU A 139 -10.26 -11.63 -10.87
C GLU A 139 -9.77 -12.96 -10.25
N PRO A 140 -10.66 -13.93 -9.98
CA PRO A 140 -10.30 -15.18 -9.31
C PRO A 140 -9.18 -15.98 -10.00
N ASP A 141 -9.11 -15.90 -11.33
CA ASP A 141 -8.10 -16.59 -12.13
C ASP A 141 -6.74 -15.89 -12.08
N ALA A 142 -6.74 -14.56 -11.95
CA ALA A 142 -5.52 -13.78 -11.69
C ALA A 142 -4.96 -14.09 -10.30
N PHE A 143 -5.83 -14.29 -9.30
CA PHE A 143 -5.42 -14.73 -7.97
C PHE A 143 -4.73 -16.10 -8.01
N LYS A 144 -5.32 -17.10 -8.69
CA LYS A 144 -4.70 -18.44 -8.85
C LYS A 144 -3.35 -18.36 -9.57
N LYS A 145 -3.22 -17.50 -10.58
CA LYS A 145 -1.96 -17.31 -11.31
C LYS A 145 -0.90 -16.60 -10.46
N ALA A 146 -1.29 -15.61 -9.67
CA ALA A 146 -0.39 -14.88 -8.75
C ALA A 146 0.14 -15.77 -7.61
N THR A 147 -0.71 -16.64 -7.06
CA THR A 147 -0.27 -17.65 -6.07
C THR A 147 0.64 -18.71 -6.68
N LYS A 148 0.37 -19.15 -7.92
CA LYS A 148 1.13 -20.22 -8.60
C LYS A 148 2.51 -19.77 -9.14
N GLY A 149 2.65 -18.50 -9.51
CA GLY A 149 3.86 -17.98 -10.18
C GLY A 149 4.89 -17.28 -9.29
N LYS A 150 4.53 -16.78 -8.10
CA LYS A 150 5.44 -15.94 -7.29
C LYS A 150 5.54 -16.27 -5.80
N HIS A 151 4.77 -17.22 -5.27
CA HIS A 151 4.72 -17.44 -3.82
C HIS A 151 4.77 -18.91 -3.40
N VAL A 152 5.95 -19.50 -3.53
CA VAL A 152 6.33 -20.68 -2.74
C VAL A 152 6.39 -20.35 -1.23
N SER A 153 6.50 -19.07 -0.85
CA SER A 153 6.53 -18.63 0.56
C SER A 153 5.15 -18.35 1.19
N LEU A 154 4.17 -17.80 0.46
CA LEU A 154 2.83 -17.52 1.02
C LEU A 154 2.03 -18.80 1.29
N ALA A 155 2.08 -19.78 0.39
CA ALA A 155 1.43 -21.07 0.62
C ALA A 155 2.00 -21.77 1.86
N LYS A 156 3.31 -21.63 2.07
CA LYS A 156 4.01 -22.20 3.23
C LYS A 156 3.64 -21.48 4.53
N ASN A 157 3.40 -20.17 4.51
CA ASN A 157 3.00 -19.40 5.70
C ASN A 157 1.50 -19.53 6.00
N ALA A 158 0.64 -19.63 4.99
CA ALA A 158 -0.79 -19.88 5.16
C ALA A 158 -1.05 -21.27 5.73
N MET A 159 -0.35 -22.31 5.24
CA MET A 159 -0.41 -23.65 5.83
C MET A 159 0.12 -23.69 7.27
N LYS A 160 1.14 -22.88 7.60
CA LYS A 160 1.72 -22.83 8.94
C LYS A 160 0.83 -22.09 9.95
N CYS A 161 -0.05 -21.21 9.47
CA CYS A 161 -1.06 -20.55 10.31
C CYS A 161 -2.19 -21.55 10.65
N ASP A 162 -2.67 -22.29 9.65
CA ASP A 162 -3.71 -23.33 9.80
C ASP A 162 -3.26 -24.46 10.75
N GLU A 163 -1.99 -24.87 10.68
CA GLU A 163 -1.42 -25.93 11.54
C GLU A 163 -1.31 -25.50 13.01
N LYS A 164 -1.00 -24.21 13.28
CA LYS A 164 -0.95 -23.67 14.64
C LYS A 164 -2.36 -23.49 15.24
N ASP A 165 -3.32 -23.08 14.42
CA ASP A 165 -4.70 -22.90 14.87
C ASP A 165 -5.36 -24.26 15.15
N MET A 166 -5.09 -25.29 14.33
CA MET A 166 -5.49 -26.68 14.63
C MET A 166 -4.83 -27.26 15.89
N ALA A 167 -3.55 -26.96 16.13
CA ALA A 167 -2.86 -27.44 17.34
C ALA A 167 -3.39 -26.78 18.62
N THR A 168 -3.82 -25.52 18.53
CA THR A 168 -4.40 -24.77 19.66
C THR A 168 -5.83 -25.24 19.97
N PHE A 169 -6.60 -25.58 18.93
CA PHE A 169 -7.95 -26.16 19.08
C PHE A 169 -7.92 -27.56 19.74
N LYS A 170 -6.98 -28.44 19.35
CA LYS A 170 -6.82 -29.77 19.99
C LYS A 170 -6.40 -29.70 21.47
N LYS A 171 -5.71 -28.63 21.87
CA LYS A 171 -5.24 -28.47 23.26
C LYS A 171 -6.35 -27.94 24.19
N THR A 172 -7.33 -27.24 23.64
CA THR A 172 -8.48 -26.69 24.39
C THR A 172 -9.66 -27.64 24.45
N SER A 173 -9.75 -28.65 23.57
CA SER A 173 -10.79 -29.68 23.59
C SER A 173 -10.50 -30.88 24.52
N ASN A 174 -9.34 -30.91 25.18
CA ASN A 174 -8.89 -31.99 26.06
C ASN A 174 -8.81 -31.56 27.55
N LEU A 175 -9.53 -30.50 27.92
CA LEU A 175 -9.68 -29.99 29.28
C LEU A 175 -11.16 -29.99 29.67
#